data_AF-A0A517MB99-F1
#
_entry.id   AF-A0A517MB99-F1
#
_cell.length_a   1.000
_cell.length_b   1.000
_cell.length_c   1.000
_cell.angle_alpha   90.00
_cell.angle_beta   90.00
_cell.angle_gamma   90.00
#
_symmetry.space_group_name_H-M   'P 1'
#
loop_
_entity.id
_entity.type
_entity.pdbx_description
1 polymer ?
#
loop_
_entity_poly.entity_id
_entity_poly.type
_entity_poly.pdbx_seq_one_letter_code
_entity_poly.pdbx_strand_id
1 'polypeptide(L)'
;MSDTNPQIEQQLKKLAEIVCQSLDSEQEAGGNESEALLKALLMSGYARQEGVSLQADLESRVKEMCSEPGMHRGGELSGITQRLQSKFDKLARWESRKPEGQDAPKAANFSSATDS
;
A
#
# COMPACT_ATOMS: atom_id res chain seq x y z
N MET A 1 -8.40 -0.05 -17.83
CA MET A 1 -7.31 -0.63 -17.02
C MET A 1 -6.14 0.31 -17.15
N SER A 2 -5.83 1.01 -16.08
CA SER A 2 -4.73 1.97 -16.00
C SER A 2 -3.41 1.26 -16.33
N ASP A 3 -2.45 1.95 -16.96
CA ASP A 3 -1.06 1.49 -17.15
C ASP A 3 -0.32 1.44 -15.79
N THR A 4 -0.85 0.69 -14.84
CA THR A 4 -0.26 0.53 -13.52
C THR A 4 0.92 -0.43 -13.65
N ASN A 5 2.05 -0.06 -13.05
CA ASN A 5 3.23 -0.92 -12.93
C ASN A 5 2.79 -2.34 -12.48
N PRO A 6 3.25 -3.43 -13.14
CA PRO A 6 2.89 -4.81 -12.77
C PRO A 6 3.07 -5.14 -11.28
N GLN A 7 4.02 -4.48 -10.62
CA GLN A 7 4.23 -4.63 -9.18
C GLN A 7 3.07 -4.04 -8.35
N ILE A 8 2.51 -2.89 -8.76
CA ILE A 8 1.34 -2.29 -8.11
C ILE A 8 0.13 -3.21 -8.30
N GLU A 9 -0.10 -3.68 -9.52
CA GLU A 9 -1.21 -4.62 -9.80
C GLU A 9 -1.11 -5.89 -8.95
N GLN A 10 0.09 -6.45 -8.82
CA GLN A 10 0.32 -7.63 -7.98
C GLN A 10 0.04 -7.34 -6.50
N GLN A 11 0.44 -6.18 -5.99
CA GLN A 11 0.21 -5.78 -4.60
C GLN A 11 -1.29 -5.53 -4.32
N LEU A 12 -1.98 -4.85 -5.24
CA LEU A 12 -3.44 -4.62 -5.16
C LEU A 12 -4.20 -5.94 -5.21
N LYS A 13 -3.79 -6.88 -6.08
CA LYS A 13 -4.39 -8.20 -6.17
C LYS A 13 -4.24 -8.97 -4.85
N LYS A 14 -3.04 -8.99 -4.26
CA LYS A 14 -2.81 -9.67 -2.96
C LYS A 14 -3.62 -9.06 -1.83
N LEU A 15 -3.73 -7.72 -1.78
CA LEU A 15 -4.60 -7.07 -0.81
C LEU A 15 -6.07 -7.43 -1.02
N ALA A 16 -6.54 -7.50 -2.27
CA ALA A 16 -7.91 -7.94 -2.57
C ALA A 16 -8.15 -9.39 -2.15
N GLU A 17 -7.18 -10.29 -2.33
CA GLU A 17 -7.25 -11.69 -1.86
C GLU A 17 -7.39 -11.76 -0.33
N ILE A 18 -6.60 -10.98 0.41
CA ILE A 18 -6.71 -10.88 1.88
C ILE A 18 -8.11 -10.37 2.27
N VAL A 19 -8.62 -9.34 1.59
CA VAL A 19 -9.96 -8.81 1.86
C VAL A 19 -11.04 -9.86 1.58
N CYS A 20 -10.94 -10.63 0.50
CA CYS A 20 -11.86 -11.74 0.22
C CYS A 20 -11.82 -12.79 1.35
N GLN A 21 -10.63 -13.20 1.78
CA GLN A 21 -10.47 -14.16 2.89
C GLN A 21 -11.07 -13.63 4.20
N SER A 22 -10.92 -12.34 4.47
CA SER A 22 -11.50 -11.69 5.64
C SER A 22 -13.03 -11.64 5.61
N LEU A 23 -13.62 -11.47 4.42
CA LEU A 23 -15.08 -11.52 4.26
C LEU A 23 -15.64 -12.93 4.47
N ASP A 24 -14.87 -13.97 4.12
CA ASP A 24 -15.31 -15.37 4.24
C ASP A 24 -15.04 -16.00 5.60
N SER A 25 -13.91 -15.65 6.24
CA SER A 25 -13.36 -16.41 7.38
C SER A 25 -13.30 -15.64 8.69
N GLU A 26 -13.89 -14.42 8.75
CA GLU A 26 -13.77 -13.46 9.86
C GLU A 26 -12.31 -13.13 10.25
N GLN A 27 -11.33 -13.47 9.40
CA GLN A 27 -9.93 -13.16 9.64
C GLN A 27 -9.69 -11.66 9.46
N GLU A 28 -8.87 -11.06 10.32
CA GLU A 28 -8.59 -9.62 10.20
C GLU A 28 -7.71 -9.30 8.99
N ALA A 29 -8.27 -8.53 8.04
CA ALA A 29 -7.52 -7.96 6.91
C ALA A 29 -6.42 -6.97 7.33
N GLY A 30 -6.33 -6.64 8.62
CA GLY A 30 -5.45 -5.60 9.17
C GLY A 30 -4.09 -6.07 9.65
N GLY A 31 -3.73 -7.35 9.47
CA GLY A 31 -2.50 -7.94 9.99
C GLY A 31 -1.19 -7.44 9.35
N ASN A 32 -0.07 -7.99 9.82
CA ASN A 32 1.28 -7.62 9.39
C ASN A 32 1.51 -7.74 7.88
N GLU A 33 0.88 -8.71 7.22
CA GLU A 33 0.99 -8.92 5.78
C GLU A 33 0.38 -7.75 4.99
N SER A 34 -0.83 -7.32 5.34
CA SER A 34 -1.48 -6.15 4.73
C SER A 34 -0.64 -4.91 4.93
N GLU A 35 -0.06 -4.70 6.11
CA GLU A 35 0.82 -3.55 6.35
C GLU A 35 2.09 -3.57 5.48
N ALA A 36 2.68 -4.76 5.26
CA ALA A 36 3.81 -4.90 4.35
C ALA A 36 3.42 -4.56 2.90
N LEU A 37 2.25 -5.01 2.45
CA LEU A 37 1.73 -4.70 1.12
C LEU A 37 1.41 -3.21 0.95
N LEU A 38 0.83 -2.56 1.96
CA LEU A 38 0.56 -1.11 1.95
C LEU A 38 1.85 -0.29 1.85
N LYS A 39 2.91 -0.69 2.57
CA LYS A 39 4.24 -0.06 2.42
C LYS A 39 4.82 -0.29 1.03
N ALA A 40 4.68 -1.49 0.49
CA ALA A 40 5.18 -1.82 -0.83
C ALA A 40 4.45 -1.01 -1.94
N LEU A 41 3.14 -0.77 -1.79
CA LEU A 41 2.37 0.15 -2.64
C LEU A 41 2.85 1.59 -2.56
N LEU A 42 3.17 2.05 -1.35
CA LEU A 42 3.70 3.39 -1.16
C LEU A 42 5.06 3.55 -1.86
N MET A 43 5.95 2.57 -1.70
CA MET A 43 7.28 2.55 -2.30
C MET A 43 7.25 2.41 -3.83
N SER A 44 6.25 1.71 -4.38
CA SER A 44 6.06 1.58 -5.83
C SER A 44 5.45 2.83 -6.47
N GLY A 45 5.11 3.86 -5.68
CA GLY A 45 4.64 5.15 -6.16
C GLY A 45 3.14 5.25 -6.36
N TYR A 46 2.35 4.27 -5.90
CA TYR A 46 0.89 4.27 -6.03
C TYR A 46 0.25 5.57 -5.51
N ALA A 47 0.74 6.10 -4.38
CA ALA A 47 0.24 7.36 -3.79
C ALA A 47 0.42 8.61 -4.67
N ARG A 48 1.26 8.54 -5.71
CA ARG A 48 1.52 9.66 -6.63
C ARG A 48 0.63 9.63 -7.87
N GLN A 49 -0.16 8.57 -8.05
CA GLN A 49 -1.09 8.48 -9.17
C GLN A 49 -2.27 9.42 -8.94
N GLU A 50 -2.64 10.21 -9.95
CA GLU A 50 -3.75 11.15 -9.82
C GLU A 50 -5.09 10.41 -9.81
N GLY A 51 -6.00 10.84 -8.92
CA GLY A 51 -7.37 10.32 -8.86
C GLY A 51 -7.51 8.91 -8.31
N VAL A 52 -6.46 8.30 -7.75
CA VAL A 52 -6.54 6.95 -7.19
C VAL A 52 -7.12 6.95 -5.77
N SER A 53 -7.92 5.93 -5.49
CA SER A 53 -8.37 5.60 -4.14
C SER A 53 -8.11 4.12 -3.92
N LEU A 54 -7.28 3.81 -2.92
CA LEU A 54 -7.00 2.43 -2.55
C LEU A 54 -8.28 1.71 -2.15
N GLN A 55 -9.18 2.40 -1.45
CA GLN A 55 -10.50 1.86 -1.13
C GLN A 55 -11.26 1.47 -2.42
N ALA A 56 -11.43 2.40 -3.36
CA ALA A 56 -12.20 2.14 -4.57
C ALA A 56 -11.58 1.01 -5.43
N ASP A 57 -10.26 0.99 -5.57
CA ASP A 57 -9.55 -0.03 -6.32
C ASP A 57 -9.70 -1.43 -5.69
N LEU A 58 -9.60 -1.51 -4.37
CA LEU A 58 -9.82 -2.77 -3.66
C LEU A 58 -11.27 -3.21 -3.75
N GLU A 59 -12.23 -2.31 -3.56
CA GLU A 59 -13.65 -2.64 -3.68
C GLU A 59 -14.01 -3.18 -5.08
N SER A 60 -13.48 -2.56 -6.15
CA SER A 60 -13.70 -3.05 -7.52
C SER A 60 -13.13 -4.45 -7.70
N ARG A 61 -11.88 -4.67 -7.27
CA ARG A 61 -11.20 -5.96 -7.42
C ARG A 61 -11.84 -7.06 -6.60
N VAL A 62 -12.26 -6.78 -5.37
CA VAL A 62 -12.95 -7.74 -4.52
C VAL A 62 -14.29 -8.15 -5.15
N LYS A 63 -15.05 -7.19 -5.69
CA LYS A 63 -16.32 -7.49 -6.40
C LYS A 63 -16.11 -8.35 -7.65
N GLU A 64 -14.97 -8.20 -8.33
CA GLU A 64 -14.59 -9.02 -9.48
C GLU A 64 -14.05 -10.41 -9.08
N MET A 65 -13.26 -10.49 -8.01
CA MET A 65 -12.53 -11.70 -7.60
C MET A 65 -13.34 -12.63 -6.69
N CYS A 66 -14.16 -12.08 -5.80
CA CYS A 66 -15.02 -12.81 -4.89
C CYS A 66 -16.42 -12.21 -4.95
N SER A 67 -17.14 -12.54 -6.02
CA SER A 67 -18.44 -11.95 -6.35
C SER A 67 -19.50 -12.20 -5.28
N GLU A 68 -19.57 -13.41 -4.70
CA GLU A 68 -20.57 -13.73 -3.68
C GLU A 68 -20.34 -12.90 -2.39
N PRO A 69 -19.15 -12.93 -1.74
CA PRO A 69 -18.92 -12.14 -0.54
C PRO A 69 -18.88 -10.64 -0.83
N GLY A 70 -18.25 -10.24 -1.94
CA GLY A 70 -18.07 -8.84 -2.32
C GLY A 70 -19.37 -8.11 -2.69
N MET A 71 -20.39 -8.81 -3.22
CA MET A 71 -21.69 -8.21 -3.53
C MET A 71 -22.66 -8.25 -2.35
N HIS A 72 -22.66 -9.32 -1.54
CA HIS A 72 -23.61 -9.48 -0.45
C HIS A 72 -23.14 -8.86 0.88
N ARG A 73 -21.84 -8.61 1.04
CA ARG A 73 -21.24 -8.02 2.26
C ARG A 73 -20.65 -6.63 2.01
N GLY A 74 -21.34 -5.81 1.20
CA GLY A 74 -20.85 -4.48 0.81
C GLY A 74 -20.51 -3.54 1.98
N GLY A 75 -21.26 -3.62 3.09
CA GLY A 75 -20.96 -2.83 4.29
C GLY A 75 -19.67 -3.25 4.99
N GLU A 76 -19.42 -4.55 5.15
CA GLU A 76 -18.17 -5.08 5.70
C GLU A 76 -16.98 -4.80 4.78
N LEU A 77 -17.16 -4.99 3.48
CA LEU A 77 -16.18 -4.66 2.45
C LEU A 77 -15.75 -3.20 2.55
N SER A 78 -16.70 -2.27 2.60
CA SER A 78 -16.42 -0.84 2.73
C SER A 78 -15.71 -0.54 4.05
N GLY A 79 -16.13 -1.15 5.16
CA GLY A 79 -15.46 -1.00 6.45
C GLY A 79 -14.01 -1.51 6.47
N ILE A 80 -13.74 -2.66 5.85
CA ILE A 80 -12.38 -3.22 5.73
C ILE A 80 -11.51 -2.31 4.88
N THR A 81 -11.97 -1.95 3.70
CA THR A 81 -11.20 -1.17 2.73
C THR A 81 -10.97 0.28 3.21
N GLN A 82 -11.93 0.88 3.91
CA GLN A 82 -11.75 2.18 4.57
C GLN A 82 -10.66 2.13 5.65
N ARG A 83 -10.56 1.03 6.43
CA ARG A 83 -9.47 0.84 7.39
C ARG A 83 -8.12 0.73 6.69
N LEU A 84 -8.03 0.00 5.57
CA LEU A 84 -6.82 -0.12 4.78
C LEU A 84 -6.40 1.23 4.16
N GLN A 85 -7.34 1.99 3.58
CA GLN A 85 -7.10 3.36 3.10
C GLN A 85 -6.57 4.25 4.23
N SER A 86 -7.20 4.23 5.40
CA SER A 86 -6.77 5.03 6.55
C SER A 86 -5.36 4.67 7.01
N LYS A 87 -4.96 3.39 6.95
CA LYS A 87 -3.59 2.95 7.23
C LYS A 87 -2.62 3.46 6.15
N PHE A 88 -2.99 3.32 4.88
CA PHE A 88 -2.19 3.80 3.76
C PHE A 88 -1.94 5.31 3.83
N ASP A 89 -2.98 6.10 4.09
CA ASP A 89 -2.88 7.56 4.22
C ASP A 89 -1.95 7.96 5.37
N LYS A 90 -2.00 7.23 6.49
CA LYS A 90 -1.09 7.45 7.63
C LYS A 90 0.36 7.15 7.24
N LEU A 91 0.61 6.07 6.51
CA LEU A 91 1.94 5.72 6.01
C LEU A 91 2.47 6.79 5.04
N ALA A 92 1.66 7.18 4.05
CA ALA A 92 2.02 8.20 3.08
C ALA A 92 2.36 9.55 3.74
N ARG A 93 1.55 9.96 4.73
CA ARG A 93 1.80 11.17 5.53
C ARG A 93 3.07 11.08 6.38
N TRP A 94 3.39 9.89 6.89
CA TRP A 94 4.58 9.71 7.72
C TRP A 94 5.86 9.79 6.87
N GLU A 95 5.88 9.12 5.71
CA GLU A 95 6.99 9.22 4.76
C GLU A 95 7.17 10.64 4.24
N SER A 96 6.09 11.38 3.94
CA SER A 96 6.20 12.79 3.51
C SER A 96 6.69 13.73 4.62
N ARG A 97 6.59 13.33 5.89
CA ARG A 97 7.02 14.11 7.06
C ARG A 97 8.43 13.78 7.51
N LYS A 98 9.13 12.87 6.86
CA LYS A 98 10.57 12.70 7.02
C LYS A 98 11.28 13.67 6.07
N PRO A 99 11.66 14.89 6.49
CA PRO A 99 12.76 15.55 5.81
C PRO A 99 13.97 14.63 5.94
N GLU A 100 14.71 14.44 4.85
CA GLU A 100 15.95 13.67 4.80
C GLU A 100 16.78 13.92 6.07
N GLY A 101 16.82 12.94 6.96
CA GLY A 101 17.23 13.18 8.33
C GLY A 101 17.52 11.89 9.07
N GLN A 102 18.19 10.95 8.41
CA GLN A 102 19.03 9.89 8.99
C GLN A 102 19.58 8.99 7.88
N ASP A 103 20.41 9.57 7.04
CA ASP A 103 21.60 8.88 6.53
C ASP A 103 22.59 10.00 6.30
N ALA A 104 23.42 10.28 7.31
CA ALA A 104 24.58 11.11 7.08
C ALA A 104 25.34 10.48 5.91
N PRO A 105 25.66 11.21 4.82
CA PRO A 105 26.58 10.67 3.83
C PRO A 105 27.84 10.30 4.60
N LYS A 106 28.14 9.00 4.66
CA LYS A 106 29.37 8.48 5.26
C LYS A 106 30.49 9.30 4.67
N ALA A 107 31.09 10.17 5.48
CA ALA A 107 32.12 11.09 5.04
C ALA A 107 33.16 10.28 4.26
N ALA A 108 33.28 10.57 2.97
CA ALA A 108 34.37 10.06 2.19
C ALA A 108 35.62 10.68 2.80
N ASN A 109 36.40 9.87 3.52
CA ASN A 109 37.75 10.23 3.95
C ASN A 109 38.61 10.44 2.69
N PHE A 110 38.46 11.58 2.03
CA PHE A 110 39.49 12.12 1.16
C PHE A 110 40.46 12.87 2.08
N SER A 111 41.38 12.12 2.68
CA SER A 111 42.59 12.71 3.23
C SER A 111 43.34 13.38 2.09
N SER A 112 43.19 14.70 2.03
CA SER A 112 44.08 15.61 1.32
C SER A 112 45.52 15.32 1.73
N ALA A 113 46.33 14.85 0.79
CA ALA A 113 47.78 14.84 0.89
C ALA A 113 48.39 15.02 -0.51
N THR A 114 48.22 16.22 -1.04
CA THR A 114 49.17 16.83 -1.98
C THR A 114 49.89 17.94 -1.24
N ASP A 115 51.19 17.76 -1.00
CA ASP A 115 52.23 18.80 -1.00
C ASP A 115 53.54 18.05 -1.30
N SER A 116 54.08 18.17 -2.52
CA SER A 116 55.09 19.15 -2.99
C SER A 116 56.51 18.78 -2.55
#